data_AF-M6RC51-F1
#
_entry.id   AF-M6RC51-F1
#
_cell.length_a   1.000
_cell.length_b   1.000
_cell.length_c   1.000
_cell.angle_alpha   90.00
_cell.angle_beta   90.00
_cell.angle_gamma   90.00
#
_symmetry.space_group_name_H-M   'P 1'
#
loop_
_entity.id
_entity.type
_entity.pdbx_description
1 polymer ?
#
loop_
_entity_poly.entity_id
_entity_poly.type
_entity_poly.pdbx_seq_one_letter_code
_entity_poly.pdbx_strand_id
1 'polypeptide(L)' 'MGGSTKDISRNMYIVLVTGVFLWFIYGCLKQDFPIILANAFTFLFAATILYFN' A
#
# COMPACT_ATOMS: atom_id res chain seq x y z
N MET A 1 -27.56 6.17 13.31
CA MET A 1 -26.79 6.45 12.08
C MET A 1 -25.42 6.97 12.48
N GLY A 2 -24.46 6.08 12.72
CA GLY A 2 -23.07 6.45 13.03
C GLY A 2 -22.18 5.77 12.01
N GLY A 3 -21.97 6.41 10.86
CA GLY A 3 -21.03 5.90 9.86
C GLY A 3 -19.62 6.01 10.44
N SER A 4 -19.04 4.87 10.78
CA SER A 4 -17.69 4.77 11.35
C SER A 4 -16.65 5.22 10.32
N THR A 5 -16.40 6.53 10.25
CA THR A 5 -15.35 7.13 9.40
C THR A 5 -13.94 6.64 9.82
N LYS A 6 -13.81 6.02 11.00
CA LYS A 6 -12.55 5.44 11.50
C LYS A 6 -12.18 4.11 10.84
N ASP A 7 -13.16 3.34 10.34
CA ASP A 7 -12.89 2.04 9.72
C ASP A 7 -12.55 2.17 8.22
N ILE A 8 -13.07 3.22 7.56
CA ILE A 8 -12.85 3.47 6.13
C ILE A 8 -11.37 3.72 5.84
N SER A 9 -10.69 4.53 6.66
CA SER A 9 -9.27 4.81 6.51
C SER A 9 -8.43 3.53 6.61
N ARG A 10 -8.75 2.64 7.56
CA ARG A 10 -8.01 1.38 7.76
C ARG A 10 -8.15 0.44 6.56
N ASN A 11 -9.38 0.22 6.08
CA ASN A 11 -9.62 -0.61 4.91
C ASN A 11 -8.98 -0.03 3.63
N MET A 12 -9.00 1.28 3.46
CA MET A 12 -8.37 1.93 2.31
C MET A 12 -6.85 1.74 2.30
N TYR A 13 -6.20 1.85 3.47
CA TYR A 13 -4.77 1.55 3.61
C TYR A 13 -4.46 0.07 3.31
N ILE A 14 -5.29 -0.87 3.75
CA ILE A 14 -5.11 -2.30 3.44
C ILE A 14 -5.18 -2.57 1.93
N VAL A 15 -6.15 -1.97 1.23
CA VAL A 15 -6.27 -2.09 -0.24
C VAL A 15 -5.07 -1.45 -0.94
N LEU A 16 -4.59 -0.31 -0.44
CA LEU A 16 -3.40 0.36 -0.98
C LEU A 16 -2.14 -0.52 -0.79
N VAL A 17 -1.91 -1.04 0.42
CA VAL A 17 -0.77 -1.91 0.75
C VAL A 17 -0.76 -3.17 -0.10
N THR A 18 -1.92 -3.84 -0.24
CA THR A 18 -2.05 -5.05 -1.08
C THR A 18 -1.85 -4.74 -2.57
N GLY A 19 -2.40 -3.63 -3.07
CA GLY A 19 -2.18 -3.18 -4.45
C GLY A 19 -0.71 -2.87 -4.76
N VAL A 20 -0.03 -2.16 -3.86
CA VAL A 20 1.40 -1.84 -3.99
C VAL A 20 2.26 -3.10 -3.90
N PHE A 21 1.90 -4.05 -3.04
CA PHE A 21 2.57 -5.35 -2.96
C PHE A 21 2.42 -6.16 -4.27
N LEU A 22 1.23 -6.17 -4.87
CA LEU A 22 1.00 -6.78 -6.19
C LEU A 22 1.83 -6.09 -7.28
N TRP A 23 1.91 -4.76 -7.26
CA TRP A 23 2.75 -3.99 -8.20
C TRP A 23 4.25 -4.24 -8.00
N PHE A 24 4.70 -4.44 -6.77
CA PHE A 24 6.08 -4.83 -6.47
C PHE A 24 6.40 -6.20 -7.07
N ILE A 25 5.53 -7.20 -6.87
CA ILE A 25 5.68 -8.53 -7.50
C ILE A 25 5.68 -8.40 -9.03
N TYR A 26 4.77 -7.60 -9.58
CA TYR A 26 4.71 -7.33 -11.02
C TYR A 26 6.01 -6.71 -11.54
N GLY A 27 6.56 -5.71 -10.86
CA GLY A 27 7.85 -5.10 -11.19
C GLY A 27 9.00 -6.13 -11.14
N CYS A 28 9.00 -7.03 -10.14
CA CYS A 28 9.98 -8.12 -10.05
C CYS A 28 9.89 -9.09 -11.25
N LEU A 29 8.67 -9.45 -11.66
CA LEU A 29 8.43 -10.30 -12.83
C LEU A 29 8.86 -9.63 -14.13
N LYS A 30 8.67 -8.31 -14.24
CA LYS A 30 9.10 -7.49 -15.37
C LYS A 30 10.57 -7.10 -15.35
N GLN A 31 11.30 -7.38 -14.26
CA GLN A 31 12.66 -6.89 -13.99
C GLN A 31 12.79 -5.36 -14.10
N ASP A 32 11.68 -4.64 -13.86
CA ASP A 32 11.61 -3.18 -13.98
C ASP A 32 12.00 -2.54 -12.65
N PHE A 33 13.30 -2.33 -12.47
CA PHE A 33 13.87 -1.61 -11.32
C PHE A 33 13.12 -0.33 -10.90
N PRO A 34 12.72 0.58 -11.82
CA PRO A 34 12.02 1.79 -11.42
C PRO A 34 10.64 1.51 -10.78
N ILE A 35 9.90 0.51 -11.26
CA ILE A 35 8.60 0.12 -10.71
C ILE A 35 8.78 -0.51 -9.32
N ILE A 36 9.78 -1.37 -9.17
CA ILE A 36 10.13 -2.01 -7.89
C ILE A 36 10.47 -0.94 -6.85
N LEU A 37 11.34 0.01 -7.19
CA LEU A 37 11.79 1.06 -6.28
C LEU A 37 10.61 1.96 -5.85
N ALA A 38 9.83 2.45 -6.81
CA ALA A 38 8.70 3.33 -6.54
C ALA A 38 7.66 2.66 -5.63
N ASN A 39 7.26 1.43 -5.95
CA ASN A 39 6.28 0.69 -5.14
C ASN A 39 6.84 0.29 -3.78
N ALA A 40 8.13 0.00 -3.65
CA ALA A 40 8.74 -0.27 -2.34
C ALA A 40 8.67 0.97 -1.40
N PHE A 41 8.95 2.17 -1.92
CA PHE A 41 8.78 3.40 -1.14
C PHE A 41 7.33 3.66 -0.77
N THR A 42 6.39 3.48 -1.71
CA THR A 42 4.95 3.63 -1.43
C THR A 42 4.49 2.64 -0.35
N PHE A 43 4.96 1.39 -0.38
CA PHE A 43 4.65 0.38 0.62
C PHE A 43 5.15 0.82 2.01
N LEU A 44 6.38 1.33 2.08
CA LEU A 44 6.98 1.78 3.33
C LEU A 44 6.18 2.95 3.96
N PHE A 45 5.79 3.93 3.15
CA PHE A 45 4.95 5.04 3.62
C PHE A 45 3.57 4.54 4.07
N ALA A 46 2.92 3.69 3.28
CA ALA A 46 1.60 3.14 3.61
C ALA A 46 1.64 2.30 4.90
N ALA A 47 2.67 1.47 5.08
CA ALA A 47 2.86 0.66 6.28
C ALA A 47 3.15 1.51 7.53
N THR A 48 3.95 2.57 7.38
CA THR A 48 4.24 3.50 8.49
C THR A 48 2.96 4.21 8.95
N ILE A 49 2.13 4.66 8.03
CA ILE A 49 0.87 5.34 8.37
C ILE A 49 -0.12 4.35 9.00
N LEU A 50 -0.19 3.11 8.51
CA LEU A 50 -1.02 2.06 9.12
C LEU A 50 -0.55 1.71 10.54
N TYR A 51 0.76 1.67 10.80
CA TYR A 51 1.31 1.39 12.13
C TYR A 51 1.08 2.54 13.13
N PHE A 52 1.11 3.78 12.66
CA PHE A 52 0.91 4.96 13.51
C PHE A 52 -0.57 5.30 13.79
N ASN A 53 -1.53 4.57 13.18
CA ASN A 53 -2.98 4.82 13.27
C ASN A 53 -3.74 3.80 14.14
#